data_AF-A0AAV9GP87-F1
#
_entry.id   AF-A0AAV9GP87-F1
#
_cell.length_a   1.000
_cell.length_b   1.000
_cell.length_c   1.000
_cell.angle_alpha   90.00
_cell.angle_beta   90.00
_cell.angle_gamma   90.00
#
_symmetry.space_group_name_H-M   'P 1'
#
loop_
_entity.id
_entity.type
_entity.pdbx_description
1 polymer ?
#
loop_
_entity_poly.entity_id
_entity_poly.type
_entity_poly.pdbx_seq_one_letter_code
_entity_poly.pdbx_strand_id
1 'polypeptide(L)'
;MQFSVSYLLAALPFLNMALAAPAAEPVAESLDTRQFGSHPRECPGRSHIVVAGEYCWLIATNNGLTFEQFQAKNPGLDCSNLWVGVKVCL
;
A
#
# COMPACT_ATOMS: atom_id res chain seq x y z
N MET A 1 -26.58 -42.27 -46.65
CA MET A 1 -27.66 -42.22 -45.64
C MET A 1 -26.99 -42.14 -44.28
N GLN A 2 -27.22 -41.02 -43.57
CA GLN A 2 -27.02 -40.70 -42.12
C GLN A 2 -25.68 -41.05 -41.43
N PHE A 3 -24.83 -40.07 -41.10
CA PHE A 3 -24.86 -39.17 -39.93
C PHE A 3 -24.65 -39.86 -38.58
N SER A 4 -23.42 -39.75 -38.04
CA SER A 4 -23.18 -39.57 -36.61
C SER A 4 -21.87 -38.80 -36.44
N VAL A 5 -22.07 -37.55 -36.05
CA VAL A 5 -21.10 -36.54 -35.65
C VAL A 5 -20.44 -37.00 -34.35
N SER A 6 -19.10 -36.97 -34.27
CA SER A 6 -18.32 -36.63 -33.07
C SER A 6 -16.86 -36.99 -33.31
N TYR A 7 -16.05 -36.01 -33.69
CA TYR A 7 -14.91 -35.60 -32.88
C TYR A 7 -14.30 -34.37 -33.53
N LEU A 8 -14.47 -33.25 -32.84
CA LEU A 8 -14.03 -31.94 -33.24
C LEU A 8 -12.51 -31.88 -33.46
N LEU A 9 -12.15 -31.11 -34.48
CA LEU A 9 -10.86 -30.47 -34.69
C LEU A 9 -10.27 -29.96 -33.36
N ALA A 10 -9.22 -30.60 -32.87
CA ALA A 10 -8.29 -29.95 -31.95
C ALA A 10 -7.29 -29.14 -32.79
N ALA A 11 -7.71 -27.92 -33.17
CA ALA A 11 -6.80 -26.91 -33.66
C ALA A 11 -5.92 -26.45 -32.50
N LEU A 12 -4.61 -26.64 -32.60
CA LEU A 12 -3.64 -25.88 -31.81
C LEU A 12 -3.42 -24.53 -32.50
N PRO A 13 -3.67 -23.42 -31.80
CA PRO A 13 -2.77 -22.30 -31.93
C PRO A 13 -2.25 -21.89 -30.55
N PHE A 14 -0.93 -21.91 -30.46
CA PHE A 14 -0.07 -21.19 -29.54
C PHE A 14 -0.72 -19.91 -28.99
N LEU A 15 -1.34 -20.00 -27.82
CA LEU A 15 -1.58 -18.84 -26.98
C LEU A 15 -0.72 -19.02 -25.75
N ASN A 16 0.53 -18.60 -25.88
CA ASN A 16 1.36 -18.25 -24.74
C ASN A 16 0.76 -16.97 -24.13
N MET A 17 -0.34 -17.13 -23.40
CA MET A 17 -0.84 -16.09 -22.52
C MET A 17 0.15 -16.02 -21.36
N ALA A 18 0.93 -14.94 -21.37
CA ALA A 18 1.71 -14.49 -20.25
C ALA A 18 0.86 -14.57 -18.97
N LEU A 19 1.12 -15.57 -18.12
CA LEU A 19 0.69 -15.50 -16.74
C LEU A 19 1.70 -14.61 -16.04
N ALA A 20 1.27 -13.37 -15.89
CA ALA A 20 1.91 -12.33 -15.13
C ALA A 20 2.61 -12.88 -13.89
N ALA A 21 3.83 -12.40 -13.65
CA ALA A 21 4.41 -12.39 -12.31
C ALA A 21 3.32 -11.93 -11.32
N PRO A 22 3.22 -12.52 -10.12
CA PRO A 22 2.26 -12.05 -9.15
C PRO A 22 2.57 -10.57 -8.93
N ALA A 23 1.67 -9.70 -9.40
CA ALA A 23 1.58 -8.36 -8.92
C ALA A 23 1.52 -8.53 -7.40
N ALA A 24 2.57 -8.07 -6.71
CA ALA A 24 2.52 -7.90 -5.29
C ALA A 24 1.26 -7.07 -5.03
N GLU A 25 0.23 -7.73 -4.55
CA GLU A 25 -1.02 -7.11 -4.18
C GLU A 25 -0.64 -6.00 -3.18
N PRO A 26 -1.11 -4.75 -3.35
CA PRO A 26 -0.97 -3.80 -2.27
C PRO A 26 -1.83 -4.35 -1.14
N VAL A 27 -1.18 -4.93 -0.13
CA VAL A 27 -1.80 -5.21 1.17
C VAL A 27 -2.20 -3.87 1.78
N ALA A 28 -3.32 -3.32 1.29
CA ALA A 28 -4.15 -2.37 1.99
C ALA A 28 -4.92 -3.13 3.09
N GLU A 29 -4.19 -3.92 3.89
CA GLU A 29 -4.73 -4.61 5.06
C GLU A 29 -4.66 -3.60 6.21
N SER A 30 -5.72 -2.80 6.28
CA SER A 30 -6.21 -2.07 7.46
C SER A 30 -5.16 -1.71 8.52
N LEU A 31 -4.47 -0.58 8.32
CA LEU A 31 -3.96 0.17 9.48
C LEU A 31 -5.17 0.68 10.24
N ASP A 32 -5.38 0.06 11.40
CA ASP A 32 -6.40 0.35 12.41
C ASP A 32 -6.78 1.84 12.44
N THR A 33 -8.05 2.12 12.17
CA THR A 33 -8.68 3.46 12.08
C THR A 33 -8.67 4.25 13.39
N ARG A 34 -7.96 3.77 14.43
CA ARG A 34 -7.93 4.36 15.77
C ARG A 34 -6.94 5.49 15.94
N GLN A 35 -5.77 5.42 15.29
CA GLN A 35 -4.79 6.52 15.36
C GLN A 35 -5.10 7.61 14.32
N PHE A 36 -5.68 7.20 13.21
CA PHE A 36 -5.97 8.06 12.07
C PHE A 36 -7.34 7.67 11.56
N GLY A 37 -8.33 8.54 11.78
CA GLY A 37 -9.71 8.31 11.35
C GLY A 37 -9.82 8.00 9.85
N SER A 38 -11.04 7.73 9.40
CA SER A 38 -11.48 7.16 8.10
C SER A 38 -11.01 7.82 6.78
N HIS A 39 -10.02 8.70 6.80
CA HIS A 39 -9.39 9.20 5.58
C HIS A 39 -8.25 8.26 5.18
N PRO A 40 -8.25 7.69 3.96
CA PRO A 40 -7.02 7.22 3.35
C PRO A 40 -6.04 8.38 3.44
N ARG A 41 -4.98 8.24 4.25
CA ARG A 41 -3.94 9.28 4.41
C ARG A 41 -3.13 9.32 3.12
N GLU A 42 -3.74 9.82 2.06
CA GLU A 42 -3.04 10.28 0.87
C GLU A 42 -2.26 11.51 1.31
N CYS A 43 -0.99 11.30 1.61
CA CYS A 43 -0.09 12.40 1.83
C CYS A 43 0.01 13.17 0.51
N PRO A 44 -0.05 14.52 0.52
CA PRO A 44 0.07 15.33 -0.70
C PRO A 44 1.45 15.22 -1.37
N GLY A 45 2.35 14.40 -0.84
CA GLY A 45 3.68 14.15 -1.35
C GLY A 45 4.26 12.87 -0.74
N ARG A 46 5.46 13.00 -0.17
CA ARG A 46 6.17 11.86 0.41
C ARG A 46 5.47 11.34 1.67
N SER A 47 5.60 10.04 1.89
CA SER A 47 5.15 9.37 3.11
C SER A 47 6.21 8.42 3.62
N HIS A 48 6.11 8.07 4.90
CA HIS A 48 6.99 7.15 5.59
C HIS A 48 6.17 6.15 6.39
N ILE A 49 6.58 4.88 6.37
CA ILE A 49 6.01 3.85 7.23
C ILE A 49 6.92 3.75 8.45
N VAL A 50 6.36 4.03 9.63
CA VAL A 50 7.12 4.02 10.88
C VAL A 50 7.68 2.64 11.15
N VAL A 51 8.96 2.55 11.48
CA VAL A 51 9.62 1.30 11.90
C VAL A 51 9.96 1.32 13.39
N ALA A 52 10.25 0.15 13.95
CA ALA A 52 10.56 0.01 15.37
C ALA A 52 11.77 0.88 15.77
N GLY A 53 11.65 1.61 16.87
CA GLY A 53 12.69 2.50 17.40
C GLY A 53 12.63 3.93 16.87
N GLU A 54 11.72 4.24 15.95
CA GLU A 54 11.50 5.61 15.50
C GLU A 54 10.52 6.39 16.38
N TYR A 55 10.66 7.71 16.34
CA TYR A 55 9.75 8.67 16.96
C TYR A 55 9.64 9.90 16.06
N CYS A 56 8.57 10.68 16.21
CA CYS A 56 8.23 11.78 15.29
C CYS A 56 9.38 12.74 15.01
N TRP A 57 10.14 13.12 16.04
CA TRP A 57 11.26 14.05 15.88
C TRP A 57 12.36 13.46 14.99
N LEU A 58 12.73 12.20 15.19
CA LEU A 58 13.73 11.50 14.37
C LEU A 58 13.30 11.40 12.91
N ILE A 59 12.04 11.03 12.65
CA ILE A 59 11.48 10.92 11.30
C ILE A 59 11.50 12.30 10.62
N ALA A 60 11.08 13.35 11.34
CA ALA A 60 11.07 14.71 10.83
C ALA A 60 12.48 15.19 10.46
N THR A 61 13.43 15.11 11.39
CA THR A 61 14.80 15.61 11.19
C THR A 61 15.54 14.86 10.10
N ASN A 62 15.38 13.54 10.02
CA ASN A 62 16.00 12.72 8.98
C ASN A 62 15.45 13.03 7.58
N ASN A 63 14.27 13.64 7.50
CA ASN A 63 13.64 14.05 6.25
C ASN A 63 13.68 15.58 6.03
N GLY A 64 14.46 16.31 6.83
CA GLY A 64 14.64 17.76 6.67
C GLY A 64 13.44 18.60 7.08
N LEU A 65 12.55 18.07 7.92
CA LEU A 65 11.41 18.78 8.47
C LEU A 65 11.69 19.24 9.90
N THR A 66 11.10 20.37 10.28
CA THR A 66 10.94 20.68 11.70
C THR A 66 9.83 19.80 12.30
N PHE A 67 9.87 19.61 13.61
CA PHE A 67 8.82 18.88 14.32
C PHE A 67 7.42 19.51 14.11
N GLU A 68 7.35 20.84 14.05
CA GLU A 68 6.11 21.58 13.78
C GLU A 68 5.58 21.33 12.36
N GLN A 69 6.45 21.35 11.34
CA GLN A 69 6.06 21.02 9.97
C GLN A 69 5.54 19.58 9.85
N PHE A 70 6.21 18.65 10.53
CA PHE A 70 5.78 17.25 10.55
C PHE A 70 4.42 17.08 11.23
N GLN A 71 4.17 17.73 12.37
CA GLN A 71 2.86 17.71 13.02
C GLN A 71 1.76 18.36 12.16
N ALA A 72 2.05 19.50 11.52
CA ALA A 72 1.10 20.18 10.65
C ALA A 72 0.66 19.30 9.46
N LYS A 73 1.57 18.49 8.92
CA LYS A 73 1.28 17.49 7.87
C LYS A 73 0.53 16.27 8.38
N ASN A 74 0.54 16.03 9.69
CA ASN A 74 -0.05 14.86 10.33
C ASN A 74 -1.07 15.27 11.41
N PRO A 75 -2.14 15.99 11.06
CA PRO A 75 -3.15 16.39 12.04
C PRO A 75 -3.73 15.15 12.73
N GLY A 76 -3.83 15.22 14.06
CA GLY A 76 -4.32 14.12 14.91
C GLY A 76 -3.30 13.03 15.24
N LEU A 77 -2.06 13.10 14.74
CA LEU A 77 -1.01 12.15 15.15
C LEU A 77 -0.59 12.41 16.61
N ASP A 78 -0.76 11.41 17.46
CA ASP A 78 -0.13 11.41 18.79
C ASP A 78 1.32 10.91 18.70
N CYS A 79 2.26 11.83 18.83
CA CYS A 79 3.70 11.53 18.82
C CYS A 79 4.21 10.87 20.11
N SER A 80 3.43 10.88 21.19
CA SER A 80 3.75 10.19 22.44
C SER A 80 3.45 8.69 22.36
N ASN A 81 2.63 8.29 21.39
CA ASN A 81 2.19 6.92 21.17
C ASN A 81 2.28 6.56 19.67
N LEU A 82 3.42 6.81 19.03
CA LEU A 82 3.62 6.51 17.62
C LEU A 82 3.69 5.00 17.39
N TRP A 83 2.80 4.47 16.54
CA TRP A 83 2.73 3.03 16.27
C TRP A 83 3.63 2.62 15.10
N VAL A 84 4.24 1.45 15.20
CA VAL A 84 4.97 0.83 14.09
C VAL A 84 3.99 0.42 12.99
N GLY A 85 4.39 0.59 11.73
CA GLY A 85 3.58 0.24 10.56
C GLY A 85 2.63 1.36 10.13
N VAL A 86 2.43 2.41 10.91
CA VAL A 86 1.56 3.52 10.49
C VAL A 86 2.23 4.38 9.44
N LYS A 87 1.44 4.87 8.49
CA LYS A 87 1.89 5.81 7.47
C LYS A 87 1.78 7.24 7.98
N VAL A 88 2.91 7.96 7.97
CA VAL A 88 2.99 9.38 8.28
C VAL A 88 3.38 10.19 7.05
N CYS A 89 2.94 11.44 6.99
CA CYS A 89 3.26 12.35 5.89
C CYS A 89 4.56 13.10 6.17
N LEU A 90 5.40 13.22 5.14
CA LEU A 90 6.64 13.97 5.14
C LEU A 90 6.46 15.30 4.40
#